data_AF-A0A0G1DU21-F1
#
_entry.id   AF-A0A0G1DU21-F1
#
_cell.length_a   1.000
_cell.length_b   1.000
_cell.length_c   1.000
_cell.angle_alpha   90.00
_cell.angle_beta   90.00
_cell.angle_gamma   90.00
#
_symmetry.space_group_name_H-M   'P 1'
#
loop_
_entity.id
_entity.type
_entity.pdbx_description
1 polymer ?
#
loop_
_entity_poly.entity_id
_entity_poly.type
_entity_poly.pdbx_seq_one_letter_code
_entity_poly.pdbx_strand_id
1 'polypeptide(L)'
;AVGEAGFDFWHFKHLKEPYKIILLHGWGGSKEERFFIWLEQELTALGHKVIRFDFPNTDNPNQKKWLQKLEQEAGYINGKTLFVGFSLGGVTALRFLEELDEDVKVGGVYLLGTPTADLGYNELKDFFKTDLNWGKLKTACNSYYIYNSTNDEIVSPDHGQKLARELDSEVTVVEGAWHFNVEKLPQLLDDIKQNIKNLNGILPTIEEVIKRQKEVFEAHIDLALKNNLPLILHGRNGLAERNVYLEMLDILKAKGADRAVFHFFGGDLATAKTLVQAGYFIGTDGPLTFDKKSEELQAIIRDIPLDKVLIETDSPYLAPEPFRGQRNEPVYVEQVAKKIADLKNLTLEEIIEQIWQNAKNLFKLKG
;
A
#
# COMPACT_ATOMS: atom_id res chain seq x y z
N ALA A 1 2.76 -23.36 16.29
CA ALA A 1 2.59 -22.79 14.94
C ALA A 1 1.10 -22.56 14.73
N VAL A 2 0.71 -21.34 14.35
CA VAL A 2 -0.67 -21.00 13.99
C VAL A 2 -0.67 -20.72 12.49
N GLY A 3 -1.71 -21.15 11.78
CA GLY A 3 -1.88 -20.81 10.37
C GLY A 3 -2.63 -19.48 10.27
N GLU A 4 -1.98 -18.45 9.76
CA GLU A 4 -2.63 -17.20 9.40
C GLU A 4 -3.06 -17.26 7.93
N ALA A 5 -4.35 -16.99 7.67
CA ALA A 5 -4.90 -16.99 6.33
C ALA A 5 -6.00 -15.95 6.26
N GLY A 6 -6.04 -15.15 5.20
CA GLY A 6 -7.03 -14.09 5.10
C GLY A 6 -7.39 -13.70 3.69
N PHE A 7 -8.54 -13.06 3.58
CA PHE A 7 -8.94 -12.29 2.42
C PHE A 7 -8.84 -10.81 2.77
N ASP A 8 -8.06 -10.06 2.01
CA ASP A 8 -8.04 -8.62 2.14
C ASP A 8 -8.61 -7.97 0.89
N PHE A 9 -9.81 -7.39 1.02
CA PHE A 9 -10.43 -6.67 -0.09
C PHE A 9 -9.96 -5.21 -0.20
N TRP A 10 -9.15 -4.68 0.72
CA TRP A 10 -8.50 -3.37 0.50
C TRP A 10 -7.61 -3.37 -0.74
N HIS A 11 -7.02 -4.52 -1.06
CA HIS A 11 -6.22 -4.72 -2.25
C HIS A 11 -7.02 -4.70 -3.58
N PHE A 12 -8.35 -4.48 -3.58
CA PHE A 12 -9.06 -4.26 -4.86
C PHE A 12 -9.34 -2.79 -5.14
N LYS A 13 -9.28 -1.92 -4.12
CA LYS A 13 -9.55 -0.50 -4.30
C LYS A 13 -8.54 0.12 -5.25
N HIS A 14 -7.26 -0.22 -5.09
CA HIS A 14 -6.20 0.28 -5.97
C HIS A 14 -6.42 -0.14 -7.45
N LEU A 15 -7.04 -1.29 -7.73
CA LEU A 15 -7.36 -1.71 -9.11
C LEU A 15 -8.45 -0.86 -9.77
N LYS A 16 -9.33 -0.21 -9.00
CA LYS A 16 -10.29 0.80 -9.52
C LYS A 16 -9.82 2.24 -9.33
N GLU A 17 -8.85 2.47 -8.46
CA GLU A 17 -8.36 3.81 -8.17
C GLU A 17 -7.66 4.45 -9.37
N PRO A 18 -7.70 5.79 -9.45
CA PRO A 18 -6.92 6.51 -10.43
C PRO A 18 -5.43 6.20 -10.31
N TYR A 19 -4.72 6.32 -11.43
CA TYR A 19 -3.26 6.38 -11.38
C TYR A 19 -2.81 7.55 -10.52
N LYS A 20 -1.74 7.33 -9.78
CA LYS A 20 -1.07 8.36 -8.99
C LYS A 20 0.20 8.77 -9.74
N ILE A 21 0.21 9.99 -10.27
CA ILE A 21 1.33 10.53 -11.04
C ILE A 21 2.06 11.55 -10.19
N ILE A 22 3.35 11.31 -9.94
CA ILE A 22 4.19 12.15 -9.09
C ILE A 22 5.16 12.93 -9.98
N LEU A 23 5.08 14.26 -9.93
CA LEU A 23 5.90 15.18 -10.73
C LEU A 23 7.05 15.72 -9.89
N LEU A 24 8.28 15.50 -10.34
CA LEU A 24 9.51 15.80 -9.58
C LEU A 24 10.38 16.79 -10.35
N HIS A 25 10.50 18.01 -9.81
CA HIS A 25 11.25 19.10 -10.45
C HIS A 25 12.77 18.94 -10.28
N GLY A 26 13.53 19.72 -11.06
CA GLY A 26 14.99 19.70 -11.07
C GLY A 26 15.64 20.59 -10.01
N TRP A 27 16.97 20.70 -10.09
CA TRP A 27 17.79 21.62 -9.30
C TRP A 27 17.37 23.07 -9.54
N GLY A 28 17.26 23.88 -8.48
CA GLY A 28 16.74 25.26 -8.54
C GLY A 28 15.26 25.39 -8.97
N GLY A 29 14.60 24.27 -9.28
CA GLY A 29 13.21 24.24 -9.73
C GLY A 29 12.19 24.30 -8.58
N SER A 30 10.93 24.17 -8.93
CA SER A 30 9.82 24.11 -7.97
C SER A 30 8.65 23.30 -8.51
N LYS A 31 7.63 23.02 -7.68
CA LYS A 31 6.39 22.38 -8.16
C LYS A 31 5.63 23.18 -9.22
N GLU A 32 6.00 24.44 -9.45
CA GLU A 32 5.40 25.34 -10.44
C GLU A 32 6.13 25.32 -11.79
N GLU A 33 6.94 24.28 -12.08
CA GLU A 33 7.45 24.05 -13.44
C GLU A 33 6.32 24.17 -14.46
N ARG A 34 6.55 24.92 -15.55
CA ARG A 34 5.49 25.35 -16.47
C ARG A 34 4.69 24.17 -17.04
N PHE A 35 5.39 23.17 -17.59
CA PHE A 35 4.71 21.99 -18.12
C PHE A 35 4.13 21.08 -17.03
N PHE A 36 4.54 21.18 -15.77
CA PHE A 36 3.91 20.42 -14.67
C PHE A 36 2.50 20.91 -14.40
N ILE A 37 2.29 22.23 -14.40
CA ILE A 37 0.96 22.83 -14.19
C ILE A 37 0.00 22.36 -15.30
N TRP A 38 0.44 22.43 -16.56
CA TRP A 38 -0.34 21.95 -17.68
C TRP A 38 -0.61 20.44 -17.58
N LEU A 39 0.41 19.62 -17.31
CA LEU A 39 0.27 18.17 -17.23
C LEU A 39 -0.65 17.74 -16.08
N GLU A 40 -0.60 18.42 -14.94
CA GLU A 40 -1.51 18.22 -13.82
C GLU A 40 -2.97 18.41 -14.24
N GLN A 41 -3.27 19.50 -14.95
CA GLN A 41 -4.63 19.80 -15.42
C GLN A 41 -5.15 18.71 -16.35
N GLU A 42 -4.34 18.29 -17.33
CA GLU A 42 -4.73 17.26 -18.31
C GLU A 42 -4.95 15.90 -17.65
N LEU A 43 -4.02 15.46 -16.78
CA LEU A 43 -4.13 14.16 -16.11
C LEU A 43 -5.27 14.13 -15.08
N THR A 44 -5.51 15.25 -14.38
CA THR A 44 -6.64 15.38 -13.46
C THR A 44 -7.97 15.36 -14.21
N ALA A 45 -8.05 15.98 -15.39
CA ALA A 45 -9.24 15.91 -16.25
C ALA A 45 -9.53 14.48 -16.75
N LEU A 46 -8.50 13.64 -16.87
CA LEU A 46 -8.62 12.20 -17.14
C LEU A 46 -8.98 11.37 -15.89
N GLY A 47 -9.22 12.04 -14.76
CA GLY A 47 -9.61 11.43 -13.50
C GLY A 47 -8.43 10.90 -12.69
N HIS A 48 -7.18 11.19 -13.04
CA HIS A 48 -6.02 10.71 -12.30
C HIS A 48 -5.64 11.61 -11.12
N LYS A 49 -4.92 11.06 -10.14
CA LYS A 49 -4.38 11.82 -9.02
C LYS A 49 -2.98 12.29 -9.37
N VAL A 50 -2.75 13.59 -9.38
CA VAL A 50 -1.43 14.17 -9.60
C VAL A 50 -0.89 14.73 -8.28
N ILE A 51 0.39 14.49 -8.01
CA ILE A 51 1.09 14.97 -6.83
C ILE A 51 2.31 15.74 -7.31
N ARG A 52 2.41 17.00 -6.89
CA ARG A 52 3.57 17.85 -7.08
C ARG A 52 3.86 18.61 -5.79
N PHE A 53 5.13 18.76 -5.46
CA PHE A 53 5.58 19.40 -4.22
C PHE A 53 6.97 19.97 -4.41
N ASP A 54 7.36 20.86 -3.51
CA ASP A 54 8.69 21.46 -3.51
C ASP A 54 9.64 20.56 -2.72
N PHE A 55 10.78 20.22 -3.32
CA PHE A 55 11.88 19.62 -2.59
C PHE A 55 12.56 20.67 -1.68
N PRO A 56 13.16 20.25 -0.55
CA PRO A 56 13.85 21.16 0.33
C PRO A 56 15.19 21.63 -0.26
N ASN A 57 15.54 22.89 -0.02
CA ASN A 57 16.85 23.50 -0.35
C ASN A 57 17.25 23.30 -1.82
N THR A 58 16.40 23.72 -2.75
CA THR A 58 16.59 23.45 -4.17
C THR A 58 17.86 24.04 -4.78
N ASP A 59 18.42 25.10 -4.21
CA ASP A 59 19.71 25.66 -4.65
C ASP A 59 20.92 24.82 -4.20
N ASN A 60 20.80 24.10 -3.08
CA ASN A 60 21.84 23.26 -2.48
C ASN A 60 21.23 21.91 -2.08
N PRO A 61 20.88 21.08 -3.06
CA PRO A 61 20.06 19.90 -2.83
C PRO A 61 20.84 18.83 -2.07
N ASN A 62 20.10 18.01 -1.32
CA ASN A 62 20.66 16.87 -0.61
C ASN A 62 19.81 15.64 -0.89
N GLN A 63 20.44 14.59 -1.41
CA GLN A 63 19.79 13.38 -1.88
C GLN A 63 18.94 12.75 -0.79
N LYS A 64 19.51 12.55 0.40
CA LYS A 64 18.79 11.95 1.52
C LYS A 64 17.53 12.73 1.90
N LYS A 65 17.62 14.07 1.97
CA LYS A 65 16.46 14.91 2.29
C LYS A 65 15.41 14.89 1.19
N TRP A 66 15.82 14.82 -0.07
CA TRP A 66 14.90 14.72 -1.20
C TRP A 66 14.19 13.36 -1.22
N LEU A 67 14.90 12.26 -0.95
CA LEU A 67 14.31 10.93 -0.82
C LEU A 67 13.30 10.86 0.33
N GLN A 68 13.64 11.39 1.50
CA GLN A 68 12.71 11.47 2.64
C GLN A 68 11.44 12.28 2.31
N LYS A 69 11.60 13.41 1.62
CA LYS A 69 10.47 14.22 1.17
C LYS A 69 9.62 13.47 0.16
N LEU A 70 10.24 12.78 -0.79
CA LEU A 70 9.54 11.98 -1.79
C LEU A 70 8.75 10.84 -1.13
N GLU A 71 9.36 10.10 -0.21
CA GLU A 71 8.70 9.03 0.55
C GLU A 71 7.46 9.54 1.29
N GLN A 72 7.59 10.67 1.98
CA GLN A 72 6.50 11.32 2.73
C GLN A 72 5.31 11.70 1.82
N GLU A 73 5.59 12.28 0.65
CA GLU A 73 4.56 12.78 -0.26
C GLU A 73 3.98 11.70 -1.17
N ALA A 74 4.81 10.72 -1.55
CA ALA A 74 4.39 9.63 -2.42
C ALA A 74 3.40 8.70 -1.71
N GLY A 75 3.63 8.37 -0.43
CA GLY A 75 2.84 7.37 0.29
C GLY A 75 2.90 5.98 -0.38
N TYR A 76 1.85 5.16 -0.23
CA TYR A 76 1.84 3.76 -0.69
C TYR A 76 2.14 3.60 -2.20
N ILE A 77 3.18 2.85 -2.56
CA ILE A 77 3.63 2.63 -3.94
C ILE A 77 3.10 1.31 -4.49
N ASN A 78 2.62 1.30 -5.72
CA ASN A 78 2.17 0.10 -6.42
C ASN A 78 2.26 0.28 -7.95
N GLY A 79 1.77 -0.71 -8.72
CA GLY A 79 1.78 -0.70 -10.18
C GLY A 79 0.98 0.42 -10.86
N LYS A 80 0.22 1.22 -10.09
CA LYS A 80 -0.48 2.43 -10.56
C LYS A 80 0.19 3.74 -10.15
N THR A 81 1.37 3.68 -9.54
CA THR A 81 2.22 4.85 -9.34
C THR A 81 3.05 5.09 -10.59
N LEU A 82 3.04 6.32 -11.11
CA LEU A 82 3.88 6.79 -12.20
C LEU A 82 4.75 7.96 -11.70
N PHE A 83 6.02 8.01 -12.11
CA PHE A 83 6.92 9.12 -11.81
C PHE A 83 7.28 9.90 -13.07
N VAL A 84 7.14 11.23 -13.03
CA VAL A 84 7.65 12.13 -14.06
C VAL A 84 8.77 12.94 -13.43
N GLY A 85 10.01 12.61 -13.76
CA GLY A 85 11.19 13.26 -13.22
C GLY A 85 11.86 14.15 -14.26
N PHE A 86 12.00 15.43 -13.93
CA PHE A 86 12.75 16.39 -14.73
C PHE A 86 14.14 16.62 -14.13
N SER A 87 15.19 16.50 -14.94
CA SER A 87 16.57 16.76 -14.56
C SER A 87 16.95 16.00 -13.27
N LEU A 88 17.39 16.70 -12.21
CA LEU A 88 17.71 16.09 -10.92
C LEU A 88 16.53 15.35 -10.25
N GLY A 89 15.29 15.77 -10.52
CA GLY A 89 14.09 15.05 -10.08
C GLY A 89 13.98 13.66 -10.70
N GLY A 90 14.47 13.47 -11.93
CA GLY A 90 14.62 12.16 -12.56
C GLY A 90 15.64 11.27 -11.84
N VAL A 91 16.77 11.85 -11.42
CA VAL A 91 17.76 11.12 -10.60
C VAL A 91 17.16 10.70 -9.27
N THR A 92 16.37 11.59 -8.65
CA THR A 92 15.69 11.30 -7.38
C THR A 92 14.66 10.18 -7.52
N ALA A 93 13.90 10.16 -8.62
CA ALA A 93 13.01 9.04 -8.93
C ALA A 93 13.79 7.71 -9.01
N LEU A 94 14.90 7.69 -9.75
CA LEU A 94 15.72 6.49 -9.89
C LEU A 94 16.27 6.04 -8.52
N ARG A 95 16.82 6.95 -7.72
CA ARG A 95 17.32 6.63 -6.37
C ARG A 95 16.23 6.11 -5.44
N PHE A 96 15.04 6.66 -5.51
CA PHE A 96 13.91 6.17 -4.72
C PHE A 96 13.51 4.74 -5.12
N LEU A 97 13.53 4.43 -6.43
CA LEU A 97 13.24 3.08 -6.91
C LEU A 97 14.28 2.05 -6.43
N GLU A 98 15.52 2.45 -6.16
CA GLU A 98 16.55 1.57 -5.60
C GLU A 98 16.21 1.12 -4.17
N GLU A 99 15.44 1.92 -3.42
CA GLU A 99 15.06 1.68 -2.03
C GLU A 99 13.75 0.90 -1.86
N LEU A 100 13.01 0.65 -2.95
CA LEU A 100 11.77 -0.13 -2.89
C LEU A 100 12.05 -1.60 -2.55
N ASP A 101 11.10 -2.27 -1.90
CA ASP A 101 11.14 -3.73 -1.69
C ASP A 101 11.15 -4.49 -3.04
N GLU A 102 11.58 -5.76 -3.03
CA GLU A 102 11.75 -6.55 -4.27
C GLU A 102 10.45 -6.85 -5.01
N ASP A 103 9.33 -6.90 -4.30
CA ASP A 103 7.99 -7.19 -4.82
C ASP A 103 7.22 -5.92 -5.23
N VAL A 104 7.73 -4.73 -4.90
CA VAL A 104 7.10 -3.47 -5.25
C VAL A 104 7.57 -2.99 -6.62
N LYS A 105 6.62 -2.77 -7.53
CA LYS A 105 6.86 -2.23 -8.87
C LYS A 105 5.99 -1.02 -9.17
N VAL A 106 6.55 -0.05 -9.89
CA VAL A 106 5.84 1.15 -10.37
C VAL A 106 5.41 0.96 -11.83
N GLY A 107 4.30 1.60 -12.22
CA GLY A 107 3.74 1.45 -13.55
C GLY A 107 4.56 2.13 -14.65
N GLY A 108 5.32 3.17 -14.33
CA GLY A 108 6.15 3.85 -15.32
C GLY A 108 6.98 4.99 -14.74
N VAL A 109 8.12 5.24 -15.36
CA VAL A 109 9.00 6.38 -15.03
C VAL A 109 9.37 7.14 -16.30
N TYR A 110 9.09 8.43 -16.31
CA TYR A 110 9.36 9.34 -17.42
C TYR A 110 10.52 10.25 -17.02
N LEU A 111 11.63 10.16 -17.74
CA LEU A 111 12.91 10.81 -17.43
C LEU A 111 13.19 11.89 -18.47
N LEU A 112 13.05 13.16 -18.09
CA LEU A 112 13.23 14.30 -18.98
C LEU A 112 14.56 14.99 -18.68
N GLY A 113 15.48 14.99 -19.64
CA GLY A 113 16.80 15.61 -19.48
C GLY A 113 17.54 15.13 -18.22
N THR A 114 17.41 13.85 -17.89
CA THR A 114 17.91 13.31 -16.61
C THR A 114 19.38 12.93 -16.72
N PRO A 115 20.27 13.55 -15.91
CA PRO A 115 21.69 13.20 -15.91
C PRO A 115 21.95 11.84 -15.25
N THR A 116 22.91 11.10 -15.78
CA THR A 116 23.37 9.80 -15.25
C THR A 116 24.72 9.84 -14.55
N ALA A 117 25.36 11.01 -14.52
CA ALA A 117 26.64 11.26 -13.88
C ALA A 117 26.74 12.73 -13.47
N ASP A 118 27.75 13.04 -12.64
CA ASP A 118 28.05 14.40 -12.21
C ASP A 118 28.26 15.33 -13.42
N LEU A 119 27.53 16.44 -13.44
CA LEU A 119 27.59 17.49 -14.46
C LEU A 119 28.69 18.54 -14.18
N GLY A 120 29.44 18.39 -13.07
CA GLY A 120 30.52 19.30 -12.69
C GLY A 120 30.12 20.41 -11.71
N TYR A 121 28.86 20.41 -11.25
CA TYR A 121 28.35 21.36 -10.24
C TYR A 121 28.57 20.78 -8.84
N ASN A 122 29.24 21.54 -7.97
CA ASN A 122 29.57 21.07 -6.61
C ASN A 122 28.34 20.74 -5.78
N GLU A 123 27.25 21.48 -6.00
CA GLU A 123 25.95 21.37 -5.36
C GLU A 123 25.26 20.03 -5.66
N LEU A 124 25.58 19.41 -6.80
CA LEU A 124 24.93 18.19 -7.27
C LEU A 124 25.68 16.91 -6.92
N LYS A 125 26.93 17.02 -6.46
CA LYS A 125 27.82 15.86 -6.17
C LYS A 125 27.18 14.81 -5.28
N ASP A 126 26.34 15.22 -4.33
CA ASP A 126 25.66 14.32 -3.41
C ASP A 126 24.81 13.26 -4.12
N PHE A 127 24.26 13.56 -5.30
CA PHE A 127 23.39 12.66 -6.05
C PHE A 127 24.14 11.59 -6.88
N PHE A 128 25.45 11.82 -7.11
CA PHE A 128 26.29 11.01 -7.99
C PHE A 128 27.48 10.35 -7.29
N LYS A 129 27.43 10.22 -5.95
CA LYS A 129 28.47 9.57 -5.14
C LYS A 129 28.66 8.09 -5.47
N THR A 130 27.60 7.44 -5.92
CA THR A 130 27.56 6.02 -6.28
C THR A 130 26.98 5.87 -7.67
N ASP A 131 27.28 4.77 -8.34
CA ASP A 131 26.58 4.42 -9.57
C ASP A 131 25.10 4.08 -9.29
N LEU A 132 24.28 4.17 -10.33
CA LEU A 132 22.91 3.67 -10.30
C LEU A 132 22.91 2.13 -10.36
N ASN A 133 22.05 1.51 -9.57
CA ASN A 133 21.83 0.07 -9.53
C ASN A 133 20.87 -0.33 -10.65
N TRP A 134 21.40 -0.49 -11.86
CA TRP A 134 20.64 -0.84 -13.06
C TRP A 134 19.83 -2.13 -12.91
N GLY A 135 20.38 -3.14 -12.21
CA GLY A 135 19.67 -4.40 -11.96
C GLY A 135 18.39 -4.19 -11.15
N LYS A 136 18.47 -3.42 -10.07
CA LYS A 136 17.30 -3.06 -9.27
C LYS A 136 16.30 -2.24 -10.07
N LEU A 137 16.77 -1.22 -10.78
CA LEU A 137 15.93 -0.34 -11.60
C LEU A 137 15.14 -1.11 -12.66
N LYS A 138 15.77 -2.03 -13.40
CA LYS A 138 15.09 -2.89 -14.39
C LYS A 138 13.92 -3.69 -13.80
N THR A 139 14.01 -4.06 -12.52
CA THR A 139 12.95 -4.84 -11.86
C THR A 139 11.88 -3.98 -11.19
N ALA A 140 12.22 -2.75 -10.79
CA ALA A 140 11.37 -1.87 -9.99
C ALA A 140 10.29 -1.15 -10.82
N CYS A 141 10.35 -1.18 -12.15
CA CYS A 141 9.43 -0.48 -13.03
C CYS A 141 8.98 -1.34 -14.20
N ASN A 142 7.73 -1.20 -14.63
CA ASN A 142 7.22 -1.86 -15.83
C ASN A 142 7.78 -1.25 -17.13
N SER A 143 7.96 0.08 -17.19
CA SER A 143 8.43 0.75 -18.40
C SER A 143 9.07 2.10 -18.10
N TYR A 144 10.25 2.33 -18.67
CA TYR A 144 10.93 3.63 -18.66
C TYR A 144 10.68 4.37 -19.97
N TYR A 145 10.52 5.69 -19.89
CA TYR A 145 10.37 6.59 -21.04
C TYR A 145 11.41 7.69 -20.90
N ILE A 146 12.25 7.88 -21.91
CA ILE A 146 13.41 8.76 -21.81
C ILE A 146 13.28 9.86 -22.86
N TYR A 147 13.41 11.11 -22.41
CA TYR A 147 13.26 12.28 -23.27
C TYR A 147 14.55 13.09 -23.30
N ASN A 148 15.05 13.30 -24.52
CA ASN A 148 16.09 14.26 -24.82
C ASN A 148 15.49 15.44 -25.59
N SER A 149 16.13 16.61 -25.47
CA SER A 149 15.83 17.76 -26.30
C SER A 149 16.98 18.03 -27.27
N THR A 150 16.67 18.45 -28.50
CA THR A 150 17.69 18.69 -29.54
C THR A 150 18.63 19.85 -29.22
N ASN A 151 18.22 20.74 -28.31
CA ASN A 151 18.96 21.94 -27.90
C ASN A 151 19.07 22.04 -26.37
N ASP A 152 19.19 20.90 -25.68
CA ASP A 152 19.53 20.88 -24.26
C ASP A 152 21.01 21.26 -24.05
N GLU A 153 21.25 22.43 -23.46
CA GLU A 153 22.60 22.93 -23.17
C GLU A 153 23.11 22.52 -21.78
N ILE A 154 22.24 21.91 -20.95
CA ILE A 154 22.57 21.55 -19.56
C ILE A 154 22.93 20.07 -19.47
N VAL A 155 22.12 19.21 -20.09
CA VAL A 155 22.30 17.76 -20.06
C VAL A 155 22.52 17.24 -21.47
N SER A 156 23.73 16.74 -21.72
CA SER A 156 24.07 16.13 -23.01
C SER A 156 23.12 14.98 -23.36
N PRO A 157 22.72 14.83 -24.63
CA PRO A 157 21.92 13.69 -25.11
C PRO A 157 22.51 12.31 -24.75
N ASP A 158 23.82 12.22 -24.53
CA ASP A 158 24.51 10.98 -24.12
C ASP A 158 23.98 10.39 -22.82
N HIS A 159 23.48 11.23 -21.89
CA HIS A 159 22.87 10.75 -20.66
C HIS A 159 21.58 9.98 -20.93
N GLY A 160 20.71 10.52 -21.81
CA GLY A 160 19.51 9.83 -22.27
C GLY A 160 19.84 8.52 -23.01
N GLN A 161 20.87 8.52 -23.86
CA GLN A 161 21.32 7.31 -24.55
C GLN A 161 21.87 6.25 -23.58
N LYS A 162 22.53 6.67 -22.49
CA LYS A 162 22.94 5.75 -21.42
C LYS A 162 21.72 5.18 -20.69
N LEU A 163 20.77 6.01 -20.28
CA LEU A 163 19.52 5.54 -19.64
C LEU A 163 18.80 4.51 -20.53
N ALA A 164 18.69 4.79 -21.84
CA ALA A 164 17.98 3.93 -22.78
C ALA A 164 18.61 2.54 -22.87
N ARG A 165 19.95 2.50 -22.97
CA ARG A 165 20.69 1.24 -22.99
C ARG A 165 20.60 0.47 -21.67
N GLU A 166 20.74 1.16 -20.54
CA GLU A 166 20.78 0.50 -19.22
C GLU A 166 19.39 0.11 -18.70
N LEU A 167 18.31 0.69 -19.21
CA LEU A 167 16.93 0.46 -18.78
C LEU A 167 16.07 -0.23 -19.86
N ASP A 168 16.71 -0.76 -20.91
CA ASP A 168 16.06 -1.45 -22.03
C ASP A 168 14.89 -0.65 -22.64
N SER A 169 15.14 0.64 -22.92
CA SER A 169 14.15 1.60 -23.42
C SER A 169 14.71 2.38 -24.63
N GLU A 170 13.87 3.22 -25.23
CA GLU A 170 14.21 4.09 -26.36
C GLU A 170 14.19 5.57 -25.95
N VAL A 171 14.96 6.39 -26.67
CA VAL A 171 14.98 7.84 -26.47
C VAL A 171 13.96 8.51 -27.39
N THR A 172 12.99 9.20 -26.81
CA THR A 172 12.15 10.17 -27.50
C THR A 172 12.89 11.50 -27.60
N VAL A 173 13.10 11.99 -28.82
CA VAL A 173 13.77 13.28 -29.06
C VAL A 173 12.71 14.35 -29.30
N VAL A 174 12.73 15.40 -28.48
CA VAL A 174 11.83 16.55 -28.58
C VAL A 174 12.58 17.73 -29.21
N GLU A 175 12.08 18.24 -30.32
CA GLU A 175 12.71 19.34 -31.03
C GLU A 175 12.49 20.68 -30.30
N GLY A 176 13.59 21.42 -30.06
CA GLY A 176 13.53 22.79 -29.58
C GLY A 176 13.01 22.99 -28.14
N ALA A 177 12.99 21.93 -27.33
CA ALA A 177 12.46 22.01 -25.96
C ALA A 177 13.44 22.61 -24.94
N TRP A 178 14.66 23.00 -25.35
CA TRP A 178 15.74 23.44 -24.45
C TRP A 178 15.99 22.40 -23.36
N HIS A 179 16.31 22.79 -22.12
CA HIS A 179 16.28 21.87 -20.97
C HIS A 179 14.84 21.68 -20.45
N PHE A 180 13.91 21.31 -21.35
CA PHE A 180 12.47 21.16 -21.09
C PHE A 180 11.76 22.37 -20.45
N ASN A 181 12.29 23.58 -20.67
CA ASN A 181 11.66 24.83 -20.22
C ASN A 181 10.55 25.25 -21.19
N VAL A 182 9.48 24.45 -21.23
CA VAL A 182 8.34 24.62 -22.13
C VAL A 182 7.03 24.73 -21.34
N GLU A 183 6.03 25.38 -21.94
CA GLU A 183 4.68 25.50 -21.34
C GLU A 183 3.91 24.18 -21.40
N LYS A 184 4.13 23.38 -22.45
CA LYS A 184 3.39 22.15 -22.70
C LYS A 184 4.31 21.10 -23.30
N LEU A 185 4.01 19.84 -23.02
CA LEU A 185 4.71 18.70 -23.61
C LEU A 185 3.71 17.61 -24.04
N PRO A 186 2.98 17.81 -25.17
CA PRO A 186 1.93 16.89 -25.61
C PRO A 186 2.38 15.45 -25.76
N GLN A 187 3.58 15.22 -26.29
CA GLN A 187 4.15 13.89 -26.47
C GLN A 187 4.21 13.11 -25.14
N LEU A 188 4.66 13.76 -24.05
CA LEU A 188 4.69 13.15 -22.71
C LEU A 188 3.30 12.72 -22.25
N LEU A 189 2.29 13.55 -22.46
CA LEU A 189 0.92 13.22 -22.06
C LEU A 189 0.38 12.03 -22.86
N ASP A 190 0.67 11.95 -24.15
CA ASP A 190 0.22 10.85 -25.00
C ASP A 190 0.92 9.54 -24.64
N ASP A 191 2.21 9.58 -24.33
CA ASP A 191 2.96 8.43 -23.82
C ASP A 191 2.43 7.97 -22.45
N ILE A 192 2.07 8.91 -21.56
CA ILE A 192 1.41 8.57 -20.28
C ILE A 192 0.06 7.86 -20.51
N LYS A 193 -0.78 8.40 -21.42
CA LYS A 193 -2.08 7.79 -21.74
C LYS A 193 -1.90 6.38 -22.33
N GLN A 194 -0.96 6.21 -23.24
CA GLN A 194 -0.70 4.92 -23.87
C GLN A 194 -0.14 3.91 -22.86
N ASN A 195 0.76 4.33 -21.98
CA ASN A 195 1.24 3.49 -20.89
C ASN A 195 0.11 3.04 -19.97
N ILE A 196 -0.73 3.97 -19.50
CA ILE A 196 -1.89 3.65 -18.65
C ILE A 196 -2.83 2.64 -19.33
N LYS A 197 -3.08 2.81 -20.63
CA LYS A 197 -3.87 1.86 -21.42
C LYS A 197 -3.22 0.47 -21.47
N ASN A 198 -1.90 0.40 -21.68
CA ASN A 198 -1.16 -0.86 -21.70
C ASN A 198 -1.16 -1.53 -20.31
N LEU A 199 -0.87 -0.78 -19.26
CA LEU A 199 -0.88 -1.23 -17.87
C LEU A 199 -2.24 -1.81 -17.47
N ASN A 200 -3.34 -1.16 -17.84
CA ASN A 200 -4.69 -1.68 -17.60
C ASN A 200 -4.96 -3.01 -18.33
N GLY A 201 -4.20 -3.33 -19.39
CA GLY A 201 -4.30 -4.62 -20.09
C GLY A 201 -3.45 -5.74 -19.48
N ILE A 202 -2.49 -5.43 -18.61
CA ILE A 202 -1.60 -6.42 -17.96
C ILE A 202 -1.79 -6.54 -16.45
N LEU A 203 -2.33 -5.50 -15.79
CA LEU A 203 -2.69 -5.58 -14.38
C LEU A 203 -3.84 -6.57 -14.21
N PRO A 204 -3.80 -7.42 -13.17
CA PRO A 204 -4.82 -8.44 -13.00
C PRO A 204 -6.18 -7.80 -12.77
N THR A 205 -7.23 -8.42 -13.32
CA THR A 205 -8.59 -7.97 -13.04
C THR A 205 -8.94 -8.22 -11.57
N ILE A 206 -10.00 -7.56 -11.11
CA ILE A 206 -10.52 -7.79 -9.76
C ILE A 206 -10.89 -9.26 -9.60
N GLU A 207 -11.56 -9.84 -10.60
CA GLU A 207 -11.94 -11.25 -10.63
C GLU A 207 -10.73 -12.19 -10.55
N GLU A 208 -9.64 -11.88 -11.24
CA GLU A 208 -8.40 -12.67 -11.20
C GLU A 208 -7.75 -12.61 -9.82
N VAL A 209 -7.66 -11.43 -9.21
CA VAL A 209 -7.11 -11.29 -7.85
C VAL A 209 -8.02 -11.98 -6.82
N ILE A 210 -9.35 -11.89 -6.94
CA ILE A 210 -10.29 -12.62 -6.07
C ILE A 210 -10.07 -14.12 -6.20
N LYS A 211 -9.98 -14.62 -7.44
CA LYS A 211 -9.73 -16.03 -7.71
C LYS A 211 -8.43 -16.48 -7.05
N ARG A 212 -7.36 -15.68 -7.20
CA ARG A 212 -6.06 -15.97 -6.59
C ARG A 212 -6.12 -15.97 -5.06
N GLN A 213 -6.79 -15.00 -4.44
CA GLN A 213 -6.99 -14.98 -2.98
C GLN A 213 -7.75 -16.23 -2.52
N LYS A 214 -8.79 -16.67 -3.25
CA LYS A 214 -9.53 -17.91 -2.91
C LYS A 214 -8.64 -19.15 -2.99
N GLU A 215 -7.85 -19.29 -4.05
CA GLU A 215 -6.90 -20.40 -4.22
C GLU A 215 -5.90 -20.47 -3.07
N VAL A 216 -5.30 -19.34 -2.68
CA VAL A 216 -4.32 -19.28 -1.58
C VAL A 216 -4.99 -19.54 -0.23
N PHE A 217 -6.18 -18.97 -0.02
CA PHE A 217 -6.96 -19.19 1.20
C PHE A 217 -7.32 -20.67 1.39
N GLU A 218 -7.82 -21.33 0.36
CA GLU A 218 -8.12 -22.76 0.37
C GLU A 218 -6.87 -23.60 0.65
N ALA A 219 -5.72 -23.25 0.05
CA ALA A 219 -4.46 -23.96 0.29
C ALA A 219 -3.99 -23.82 1.76
N HIS A 220 -4.16 -22.65 2.37
CA HIS A 220 -3.86 -22.47 3.80
C HIS A 220 -4.82 -23.26 4.71
N ILE A 221 -6.11 -23.32 4.36
CA ILE A 221 -7.07 -24.19 5.07
C ILE A 221 -6.62 -25.65 5.00
N ASP A 222 -6.29 -26.14 3.80
CA ASP A 222 -5.84 -27.52 3.61
C ASP A 222 -4.58 -27.82 4.44
N LEU A 223 -3.65 -26.86 4.54
CA LEU A 223 -2.46 -26.98 5.37
C LEU A 223 -2.78 -26.99 6.87
N ALA A 224 -3.68 -26.11 7.33
CA ALA A 224 -4.08 -26.05 8.73
C ALA A 224 -4.79 -27.34 9.17
N LEU A 225 -5.71 -27.85 8.35
CA LEU A 225 -6.41 -29.12 8.56
C LEU A 225 -5.42 -30.29 8.64
N LYS A 226 -4.50 -30.39 7.69
CA LYS A 226 -3.46 -31.43 7.66
C LYS A 226 -2.60 -31.45 8.93
N ASN A 227 -2.38 -30.30 9.55
CA ASN A 227 -1.56 -30.15 10.76
C ASN A 227 -2.39 -30.00 12.04
N ASN A 228 -3.72 -30.14 11.98
CA ASN A 228 -4.63 -29.96 13.12
C ASN A 228 -4.45 -28.61 13.85
N LEU A 229 -4.15 -27.55 13.08
CA LEU A 229 -3.97 -26.19 13.59
C LEU A 229 -5.27 -25.39 13.46
N PRO A 230 -5.56 -24.47 14.39
CA PRO A 230 -6.64 -23.52 14.21
C PRO A 230 -6.24 -22.45 13.17
N LEU A 231 -7.25 -21.84 12.56
CA LEU A 231 -7.09 -20.73 11.62
C LEU A 231 -7.29 -19.39 12.34
N ILE A 232 -6.38 -18.46 12.10
CA ILE A 232 -6.61 -17.02 12.37
C ILE A 232 -6.97 -16.38 11.03
N LEU A 233 -8.19 -15.88 10.96
CA LEU A 233 -8.83 -15.45 9.74
C LEU A 233 -8.92 -13.94 9.67
N HIS A 234 -8.19 -13.34 8.72
CA HIS A 234 -8.37 -11.93 8.39
C HIS A 234 -9.40 -11.79 7.27
N GLY A 235 -10.35 -10.89 7.47
CA GLY A 235 -11.37 -10.54 6.48
C GLY A 235 -11.65 -9.05 6.55
N ARG A 236 -11.73 -8.38 5.41
CA ARG A 236 -12.17 -6.97 5.37
C ARG A 236 -13.07 -6.72 4.18
N ASN A 237 -14.25 -6.15 4.40
CA ASN A 237 -15.15 -5.76 3.32
C ASN A 237 -14.55 -4.56 2.54
N GLY A 238 -14.56 -4.64 1.21
CA GLY A 238 -14.01 -3.57 0.34
C GLY A 238 -14.99 -3.09 -0.73
N LEU A 239 -15.73 -3.99 -1.36
CA LEU A 239 -16.75 -3.68 -2.37
C LEU A 239 -18.14 -3.78 -1.74
N ALA A 240 -18.97 -2.74 -1.88
CA ALA A 240 -20.24 -2.59 -1.18
C ALA A 240 -21.25 -3.75 -1.40
N GLU A 241 -21.06 -4.56 -2.44
CA GLU A 241 -21.98 -5.63 -2.82
C GLU A 241 -21.54 -7.03 -2.36
N ARG A 242 -20.38 -7.17 -1.71
CA ARG A 242 -19.85 -8.48 -1.28
C ARG A 242 -19.53 -8.49 0.21
N ASN A 243 -19.87 -9.61 0.85
CA ASN A 243 -19.54 -9.87 2.24
C ASN A 243 -18.46 -10.95 2.31
N VAL A 244 -17.21 -10.52 2.52
CA VAL A 244 -16.06 -11.43 2.56
C VAL A 244 -16.21 -12.53 3.60
N TYR A 245 -16.78 -12.18 4.76
CA TYR A 245 -16.91 -13.10 5.88
C TYR A 245 -17.85 -14.26 5.56
N LEU A 246 -18.93 -13.98 4.81
CA LEU A 246 -19.85 -15.03 4.36
C LEU A 246 -19.23 -15.91 3.27
N GLU A 247 -18.42 -15.35 2.38
CA GLU A 247 -17.67 -16.17 1.41
C GLU A 247 -16.62 -17.05 2.07
N MET A 248 -15.92 -16.52 3.08
CA MET A 248 -15.00 -17.30 3.92
C MET A 248 -15.76 -18.44 4.62
N LEU A 249 -16.92 -18.14 5.19
CA LEU A 249 -17.77 -19.12 5.85
C LEU A 249 -18.15 -20.28 4.92
N ASP A 250 -18.54 -19.98 3.68
CA ASP A 250 -18.89 -21.00 2.69
C ASP A 250 -17.70 -21.91 2.37
N ILE A 251 -16.51 -21.34 2.19
CA ILE A 251 -15.28 -22.11 1.94
C ILE A 251 -14.90 -22.96 3.15
N LEU A 252 -14.93 -22.40 4.36
CA LEU A 252 -14.61 -23.14 5.60
C LEU A 252 -15.56 -24.34 5.78
N LYS A 253 -16.86 -24.13 5.55
CA LYS A 253 -17.87 -25.21 5.58
C LYS A 253 -17.59 -26.29 4.54
N ALA A 254 -17.30 -25.89 3.30
CA ALA A 254 -16.99 -26.83 2.22
C ALA A 254 -15.73 -27.67 2.51
N LYS A 255 -14.73 -27.08 3.16
CA LYS A 255 -13.47 -27.73 3.54
C LYS A 255 -13.56 -28.50 4.87
N GLY A 256 -14.62 -28.31 5.66
CA GLY A 256 -14.76 -28.91 6.99
C GLY A 256 -13.82 -28.32 8.05
N ALA A 257 -13.46 -27.05 7.92
CA ALA A 257 -12.60 -26.35 8.87
C ALA A 257 -13.44 -25.67 9.97
N ASP A 258 -13.44 -26.24 11.17
CA ASP A 258 -14.32 -25.87 12.29
C ASP A 258 -13.64 -25.04 13.40
N ARG A 259 -12.31 -24.96 13.39
CA ARG A 259 -11.50 -24.24 14.39
C ARG A 259 -10.92 -22.97 13.82
N ALA A 260 -11.67 -21.87 13.94
CA ALA A 260 -11.19 -20.57 13.50
C ALA A 260 -11.66 -19.39 14.37
N VAL A 261 -10.86 -18.33 14.34
CA VAL A 261 -11.23 -16.99 14.84
C VAL A 261 -11.15 -15.99 13.70
N PHE A 262 -12.18 -15.15 13.57
CA PHE A 262 -12.15 -13.98 12.69
C PHE A 262 -11.48 -12.83 13.44
N HIS A 263 -10.18 -12.69 13.22
CA HIS A 263 -9.32 -11.67 13.81
C HIS A 263 -9.72 -10.27 13.31
N PHE A 264 -9.59 -9.27 14.18
CA PHE A 264 -9.88 -7.86 13.87
C PHE A 264 -11.24 -7.72 13.17
N PHE A 265 -12.29 -8.26 13.78
CA PHE A 265 -13.58 -8.37 13.09
C PHE A 265 -14.19 -7.00 12.78
N GLY A 266 -14.36 -6.71 11.50
CA GLY A 266 -14.95 -5.47 10.99
C GLY A 266 -16.20 -5.70 10.15
N GLY A 267 -16.97 -6.75 10.43
CA GLY A 267 -18.28 -7.01 9.80
C GLY A 267 -19.44 -6.46 10.63
N ASP A 268 -20.66 -6.64 10.13
CA ASP A 268 -21.89 -6.21 10.83
C ASP A 268 -22.40 -7.27 11.82
N LEU A 269 -23.41 -6.90 12.63
CA LEU A 269 -24.04 -7.78 13.61
C LEU A 269 -24.66 -9.04 13.02
N ALA A 270 -25.29 -8.94 11.85
CA ALA A 270 -25.93 -10.09 11.19
C ALA A 270 -24.87 -11.13 10.76
N THR A 271 -23.75 -10.65 10.25
CA THR A 271 -22.59 -11.45 9.88
C THR A 271 -21.98 -12.10 11.11
N ALA A 272 -21.72 -11.34 12.18
CA ALA A 272 -21.19 -11.88 13.43
C ALA A 272 -22.06 -13.01 13.99
N LYS A 273 -23.38 -12.82 14.03
CA LYS A 273 -24.33 -13.86 14.46
C LYS A 273 -24.23 -15.12 13.60
N THR A 274 -24.14 -14.95 12.29
CA THR A 274 -24.04 -16.08 11.35
C THR A 274 -22.75 -16.88 11.58
N LEU A 275 -21.62 -16.20 11.77
CA LEU A 275 -20.33 -16.84 12.07
C LEU A 275 -20.35 -17.58 13.41
N VAL A 276 -20.89 -16.93 14.45
CA VAL A 276 -21.00 -17.50 15.79
C VAL A 276 -21.91 -18.74 15.80
N GLN A 277 -23.06 -18.68 15.12
CA GLN A 277 -23.96 -19.82 14.96
C GLN A 277 -23.29 -21.00 14.23
N ALA A 278 -22.36 -20.72 13.32
CA ALA A 278 -21.56 -21.73 12.65
C ALA A 278 -20.38 -22.26 13.50
N GLY A 279 -20.19 -21.73 14.72
CA GLY A 279 -19.23 -22.24 15.70
C GLY A 279 -17.94 -21.44 15.85
N TYR A 280 -17.72 -20.41 15.02
CA TYR A 280 -16.47 -19.65 14.98
C TYR A 280 -16.38 -18.56 16.06
N PHE A 281 -15.15 -18.16 16.40
CA PHE A 281 -14.87 -17.07 17.32
C PHE A 281 -14.77 -15.73 16.59
N ILE A 282 -15.12 -14.65 17.29
CA ILE A 282 -14.94 -13.26 16.86
C ILE A 282 -13.81 -12.63 17.68
N GLY A 283 -12.75 -12.19 17.00
CA GLY A 283 -11.63 -11.45 17.57
C GLY A 283 -11.93 -9.96 17.63
N THR A 284 -11.63 -9.32 18.76
CA THR A 284 -11.80 -7.88 18.96
C THR A 284 -10.61 -7.28 19.71
N ASP A 285 -10.37 -5.99 19.51
CA ASP A 285 -9.11 -5.35 19.85
C ASP A 285 -9.29 -3.88 20.29
N GLY A 286 -8.20 -3.10 20.22
CA GLY A 286 -8.12 -1.74 20.76
C GLY A 286 -9.26 -0.79 20.36
N PRO A 287 -9.68 -0.73 19.08
CA PRO A 287 -10.82 0.05 18.62
C PRO A 287 -12.13 -0.16 19.37
N LEU A 288 -12.36 -1.31 20.01
CA LEU A 288 -13.55 -1.54 20.84
C LEU A 288 -13.73 -0.46 21.92
N THR A 289 -12.61 0.08 22.41
CA THR A 289 -12.56 1.13 23.44
C THR A 289 -12.95 2.53 22.93
N PHE A 290 -13.10 2.73 21.61
CA PHE A 290 -13.38 4.05 21.02
C PHE A 290 -14.89 4.36 21.02
N ASP A 291 -15.41 4.87 22.13
CA ASP A 291 -16.85 5.05 22.40
C ASP A 291 -17.71 5.53 21.22
N LYS A 292 -17.34 6.62 20.56
CA LYS A 292 -18.15 7.21 19.47
C LYS A 292 -17.88 6.63 18.08
N LYS A 293 -16.78 5.88 17.90
CA LYS A 293 -16.33 5.40 16.58
C LYS A 293 -16.56 3.90 16.39
N SER A 294 -16.96 3.19 17.45
CA SER A 294 -17.05 1.74 17.47
C SER A 294 -18.39 1.23 17.98
N GLU A 295 -19.46 2.04 17.86
CA GLU A 295 -20.79 1.67 18.35
C GLU A 295 -21.29 0.33 17.78
N GLU A 296 -21.04 0.09 16.49
CA GLU A 296 -21.40 -1.17 15.82
C GLU A 296 -20.64 -2.37 16.39
N LEU A 297 -19.30 -2.25 16.54
CA LEU A 297 -18.48 -3.29 17.15
C LEU A 297 -18.88 -3.54 18.61
N GLN A 298 -19.17 -2.49 19.39
CA GLN A 298 -19.67 -2.64 20.74
C GLN A 298 -21.05 -3.30 20.78
N ALA A 299 -21.95 -3.00 19.83
CA ALA A 299 -23.25 -3.66 19.72
C ALA A 299 -23.09 -5.16 19.40
N ILE A 300 -22.15 -5.53 18.53
CA ILE A 300 -21.77 -6.92 18.26
C ILE A 300 -21.34 -7.61 19.55
N ILE A 301 -20.36 -7.05 20.25
CA ILE A 301 -19.83 -7.65 21.48
C ILE A 301 -20.90 -7.74 22.58
N ARG A 302 -21.81 -6.76 22.70
CA ARG A 302 -22.94 -6.86 23.64
C ARG A 302 -23.83 -8.06 23.33
N ASP A 303 -24.15 -8.29 22.06
CA ASP A 303 -25.14 -9.28 21.63
C ASP A 303 -24.60 -10.72 21.58
N ILE A 304 -23.41 -10.95 21.01
CA ILE A 304 -22.90 -12.31 20.81
C ILE A 304 -22.49 -13.00 22.13
N PRO A 305 -22.63 -14.33 22.26
CA PRO A 305 -22.16 -15.08 23.43
C PRO A 305 -20.69 -14.82 23.79
N LEU A 306 -20.39 -14.61 25.08
CA LEU A 306 -19.01 -14.32 25.54
C LEU A 306 -18.06 -15.49 25.29
N ASP A 307 -18.56 -16.73 25.28
CA ASP A 307 -17.81 -17.94 24.94
C ASP A 307 -17.41 -18.03 23.45
N LYS A 308 -17.76 -17.02 22.66
CA LYS A 308 -17.39 -16.86 21.24
C LYS A 308 -16.58 -15.61 20.95
N VAL A 309 -16.10 -14.92 21.99
CA VAL A 309 -15.26 -13.73 21.87
C VAL A 309 -13.80 -14.08 22.19
N LEU A 310 -12.86 -13.53 21.43
CA LEU A 310 -11.44 -13.49 21.76
C LEU A 310 -10.95 -12.04 21.72
N ILE A 311 -9.90 -11.75 22.48
CA ILE A 311 -9.30 -10.42 22.54
C ILE A 311 -7.87 -10.43 22.03
N GLU A 312 -7.46 -9.32 21.44
CA GLU A 312 -6.13 -9.10 20.91
C GLU A 312 -5.74 -7.62 20.97
N THR A 313 -4.50 -7.29 20.62
CA THR A 313 -4.06 -5.89 20.51
C THR A 313 -3.82 -5.45 19.09
N ASP A 314 -3.44 -6.35 18.19
CA ASP A 314 -2.93 -6.02 16.86
C ASP A 314 -1.75 -5.01 16.91
N SER A 315 -0.92 -5.14 17.96
CA SER A 315 0.28 -4.30 18.13
C SER A 315 1.23 -4.43 16.94
N PRO A 316 1.81 -3.34 16.42
CA PRO A 316 2.00 -2.04 17.07
C PRO A 316 0.91 -0.99 16.78
N TYR A 317 -0.19 -1.35 16.12
CA TYR A 317 -1.21 -0.41 15.65
C TYR A 317 -2.41 -0.31 16.60
N LEU A 318 -3.19 0.77 16.48
CA LEU A 318 -4.52 0.89 17.10
C LEU A 318 -4.57 0.72 18.62
N ALA A 319 -3.67 1.43 19.33
CA ALA A 319 -3.64 1.44 20.79
C ALA A 319 -5.04 1.77 21.39
N PRO A 320 -5.54 0.97 22.35
CA PRO A 320 -6.81 1.24 23.03
C PRO A 320 -6.74 2.53 23.84
N GLU A 321 -7.90 3.09 24.19
CA GLU A 321 -7.97 4.13 25.22
C GLU A 321 -7.45 3.60 26.57
N PRO A 322 -6.68 4.39 27.34
CA PRO A 322 -6.33 5.80 27.14
C PRO A 322 -5.04 6.03 26.31
N PHE A 323 -4.47 5.01 25.69
CA PHE A 323 -3.20 5.07 24.96
C PHE A 323 -3.34 5.46 23.48
N ARG A 324 -4.54 5.88 23.06
CA ARG A 324 -4.83 6.18 21.66
C ARG A 324 -3.86 7.22 21.08
N GLY A 325 -3.34 6.93 19.90
CA GLY A 325 -2.35 7.77 19.20
C GLY A 325 -0.91 7.50 19.60
N GLN A 326 -0.68 6.63 20.59
CA GLN A 326 0.64 6.08 20.92
C GLN A 326 0.86 4.75 20.18
N ARG A 327 2.10 4.25 20.19
CA ARG A 327 2.40 2.88 19.74
C ARG A 327 1.65 1.88 20.62
N ASN A 328 0.98 0.91 20.01
CA ASN A 328 0.29 -0.14 20.74
C ASN A 328 1.31 -1.21 21.22
N GLU A 329 1.01 -1.81 22.36
CA GLU A 329 1.84 -2.83 22.99
C GLU A 329 0.95 -3.99 23.49
N PRO A 330 1.44 -5.25 23.48
CA PRO A 330 0.65 -6.41 23.91
C PRO A 330 0.06 -6.28 25.33
N VAL A 331 0.74 -5.55 26.22
CA VAL A 331 0.27 -5.30 27.60
C VAL A 331 -1.05 -4.53 27.66
N TYR A 332 -1.42 -3.81 26.61
CA TYR A 332 -2.67 -3.03 26.56
C TYR A 332 -3.92 -3.89 26.31
N VAL A 333 -3.79 -5.21 26.12
CA VAL A 333 -4.94 -6.13 25.97
C VAL A 333 -5.90 -6.07 27.16
N GLU A 334 -5.40 -5.73 28.36
CA GLU A 334 -6.22 -5.54 29.57
C GLU A 334 -7.30 -4.46 29.38
N GLN A 335 -7.02 -3.42 28.59
CA GLN A 335 -8.01 -2.35 28.33
C GLN A 335 -9.17 -2.85 27.48
N VAL A 336 -8.90 -3.77 26.55
CA VAL A 336 -9.94 -4.43 25.74
C VAL A 336 -10.81 -5.29 26.65
N ALA A 337 -10.22 -6.08 27.55
CA ALA A 337 -10.96 -6.90 28.52
C ALA A 337 -11.85 -6.05 29.44
N LYS A 338 -11.34 -4.93 29.97
CA LYS A 338 -12.12 -3.98 30.78
C LYS A 338 -13.32 -3.44 30.01
N LYS A 339 -13.13 -3.07 28.75
CA LYS A 339 -14.24 -2.59 27.92
C LYS A 339 -15.30 -3.66 27.70
N ILE A 340 -14.91 -4.92 27.49
CA ILE A 340 -15.87 -6.03 27.37
C ILE A 340 -16.64 -6.23 28.68
N ALA A 341 -15.96 -6.13 29.83
CA ALA A 341 -16.58 -6.24 31.15
C ALA A 341 -17.71 -5.21 31.31
N ASP A 342 -17.44 -3.95 30.95
CA ASP A 342 -18.45 -2.87 30.94
C ASP A 342 -19.62 -3.18 30.00
N LEU A 343 -19.34 -3.67 28.78
CA LEU A 343 -20.36 -3.96 27.78
C LEU A 343 -21.24 -5.15 28.15
N LYS A 344 -20.68 -6.15 28.83
CA LYS A 344 -21.35 -7.38 29.27
C LYS A 344 -21.98 -7.27 30.66
N ASN A 345 -21.68 -6.20 31.40
CA ASN A 345 -22.05 -6.05 32.80
C ASN A 345 -21.57 -7.24 33.64
N LEU A 346 -20.28 -7.58 33.48
CA LEU A 346 -19.56 -8.63 34.20
C LEU A 346 -18.30 -8.07 34.86
N THR A 347 -17.72 -8.80 35.79
CA THR A 347 -16.43 -8.46 36.38
C THR A 347 -15.28 -8.71 35.41
N LEU A 348 -14.15 -8.02 35.60
CA LEU A 348 -12.96 -8.24 34.78
C LEU A 348 -12.44 -9.67 34.92
N GLU A 349 -12.52 -10.23 36.12
CA GLU A 349 -12.13 -11.61 36.43
C GLU A 349 -12.95 -12.63 35.63
N GLU A 350 -14.27 -12.45 35.55
CA GLU A 350 -15.15 -13.30 34.73
C GLU A 350 -14.81 -13.21 33.24
N ILE A 351 -14.50 -12.01 32.73
CA ILE A 351 -14.05 -11.84 31.34
C ILE A 351 -12.73 -12.56 31.11
N ILE A 352 -11.72 -12.36 31.97
CA ILE A 352 -10.41 -12.99 31.82
C ILE A 352 -10.53 -14.51 31.81
N GLU A 353 -11.28 -15.09 32.75
CA GLU A 353 -11.48 -16.53 32.81
C GLU A 353 -12.16 -17.04 31.54
N GLN A 354 -13.27 -16.42 31.11
CA GLN A 354 -13.98 -16.89 29.92
C GLN A 354 -13.13 -16.76 28.65
N ILE A 355 -12.43 -15.63 28.45
CA ILE A 355 -11.54 -15.42 27.30
C ILE A 355 -10.38 -16.42 27.31
N TRP A 356 -9.82 -16.72 28.48
CA TRP A 356 -8.78 -17.73 28.63
C TRP A 356 -9.28 -19.12 28.23
N GLN A 357 -10.49 -19.50 28.66
CA GLN A 357 -11.09 -20.77 28.24
C GLN A 357 -11.37 -20.80 26.73
N ASN A 358 -11.84 -19.71 26.14
CA ASN A 358 -12.03 -19.60 24.70
C ASN A 358 -10.70 -19.83 23.95
N ALA A 359 -9.62 -19.19 24.41
CA ALA A 359 -8.29 -19.33 23.81
C ALA A 359 -7.77 -20.77 23.95
N LYS A 360 -7.93 -21.40 25.13
CA LYS A 360 -7.59 -22.80 25.34
C LYS A 360 -8.36 -23.72 24.41
N ASN A 361 -9.66 -23.49 24.23
CA ASN A 361 -10.51 -24.29 23.37
C ASN A 361 -10.10 -24.19 21.89
N LEU A 362 -9.84 -22.97 21.40
CA LEU A 362 -9.43 -22.75 20.02
C LEU A 362 -8.02 -23.28 19.75
N PHE A 363 -7.05 -22.87 20.56
CA PHE A 363 -5.62 -23.12 20.33
C PHE A 363 -5.11 -24.42 20.95
N LYS A 364 -5.94 -25.15 21.70
CA LYS A 364 -5.56 -26.38 22.42
C LYS A 364 -4.33 -26.18 23.32
N LEU A 365 -4.28 -25.04 24.03
CA LEU A 365 -3.18 -24.73 24.93
C LEU A 365 -3.17 -25.72 26.11
N LYS A 366 -1.98 -26.23 26.46
CA LYS A 366 -1.79 -27.02 27.68
C LYS A 366 -1.75 -26.07 28.86
N GLY A 367 -2.52 -26.41 29.91
CA GLY A 367 -2.61 -25.63 31.14
C GLY A 367 -1.36 -25.71 31.99
#